data_AF-A0A521BLQ1-F1
#
_entry.id   AF-A0A521BLQ1-F1
#
_cell.length_a   1.000
_cell.length_b   1.000
_cell.length_c   1.000
_cell.angle_alpha   90.00
_cell.angle_beta   90.00
_cell.angle_gamma   90.00
#
_symmetry.space_group_name_H-M   'P 1'
#
loop_
_entity.id
_entity.type
_entity.pdbx_description
1 polymer ?
#
loop_
_entity_poly.entity_id
_entity_poly.type
_entity_poly.pdbx_seq_one_letter_code
_entity_poly.pdbx_strand_id
1 'polypeptide(L)'
;MSAIEIPPRSPIWQRLLFAVPLFGWMARDAADADGDDWYYTAAAIFSMWGCSVMLFGLPGLYIPAVVMVPVIFLILILISRG
;
A
#
# COMPACT_ATOMS: atom_id res chain seq x y z
N MET A 1 24.24 26.18 -2.81
CA MET A 1 23.16 25.90 -1.85
C MET A 1 22.06 26.93 -2.06
N SER A 2 21.01 26.60 -2.81
CA SER A 2 19.89 27.50 -3.14
C SER A 2 18.60 26.98 -2.49
N ALA A 3 18.02 27.78 -1.60
CA ALA A 3 16.89 27.45 -0.74
C ALA A 3 15.51 27.40 -1.44
N ILE A 4 15.44 27.04 -2.73
CA ILE A 4 14.22 27.08 -3.57
C ILE A 4 14.06 25.87 -4.50
N GLU A 5 14.78 24.77 -4.28
CA GLU A 5 14.47 23.52 -4.96
C GLU A 5 13.12 22.97 -4.45
N ILE A 6 12.04 23.43 -5.08
CA ILE A 6 10.73 22.79 -5.02
C ILE A 6 10.94 21.36 -5.51
N PRO A 7 10.65 20.32 -4.69
CA PRO A 7 10.87 18.94 -5.07
C PRO A 7 10.10 18.65 -6.38
N PRO A 8 10.68 17.84 -7.28
CA PRO A 8 10.08 17.55 -8.58
C PRO A 8 8.65 17.05 -8.35
N ARG A 9 7.71 17.74 -9.00
CA ARG A 9 6.27 17.52 -8.96
C ARG A 9 5.96 16.02 -8.95
N SER A 10 5.46 15.52 -7.81
CA SER A 10 5.20 14.10 -7.61
C SER A 10 4.20 13.57 -8.65
N PRO A 11 4.43 12.37 -9.22
CA PRO A 11 3.53 11.77 -10.20
C PRO A 11 2.10 11.68 -9.67
N ILE A 12 1.11 11.81 -10.56
CA ILE A 12 -0.33 11.77 -10.25
C ILE A 12 -0.72 10.54 -9.41
N TRP A 13 -0.01 9.42 -9.58
CA TRP A 13 -0.15 8.20 -8.78
C TRP A 13 0.23 8.38 -7.31
N GLN A 14 1.33 9.07 -6.99
CA GLN A 14 1.69 9.41 -5.62
C GLN A 14 0.63 10.29 -4.99
N ARG A 15 0.10 11.26 -5.72
CA ARG A 15 -0.93 12.17 -5.22
C ARG A 15 -2.25 11.45 -4.92
N LEU A 16 -2.61 10.44 -5.71
CA LEU A 16 -3.74 9.56 -5.46
C LEU A 16 -3.51 8.64 -4.24
N LEU A 17 -2.32 8.07 -4.09
CA LEU A 17 -1.96 7.24 -2.93
C LEU A 17 -1.89 8.07 -1.63
N PHE A 18 -1.35 9.29 -1.70
CA PHE A 18 -1.30 10.24 -0.58
C PHE A 18 -2.65 10.87 -0.23
N ALA A 19 -3.65 10.81 -1.12
CA ALA A 19 -4.99 11.33 -0.86
C ALA A 19 -5.87 10.37 -0.06
N VAL A 20 -5.49 9.09 0.05
CA VAL A 20 -6.23 8.12 0.86
C VAL A 20 -5.67 8.14 2.29
N PRO A 21 -6.38 8.66 3.31
CA PRO A 21 -5.79 8.95 4.61
C PRO A 21 -5.18 7.74 5.34
N LEU A 22 -5.70 6.53 5.09
CA LEU A 22 -5.19 5.28 5.67
C LEU A 22 -3.98 4.72 4.92
N PHE A 23 -3.98 4.79 3.58
CA PHE A 23 -2.88 4.26 2.76
C PHE A 23 -1.75 5.29 2.57
N GLY A 24 -2.05 6.58 2.66
CA GLY A 24 -1.11 7.67 2.42
C GLY A 24 -0.06 7.84 3.51
N TRP A 25 -0.35 7.43 4.75
CA TRP A 25 0.64 7.41 5.83
C TRP A 25 1.62 6.23 5.65
N MET A 26 1.11 5.02 5.41
CA MET A 26 1.95 3.85 5.11
C MET A 26 2.74 3.98 3.82
N ALA A 27 2.16 4.57 2.78
CA ALA A 27 2.84 4.80 1.50
C ALA A 27 3.93 5.86 1.63
N ARG A 28 3.84 6.76 2.62
CA ARG A 28 4.90 7.73 2.94
C ARG A 28 6.07 7.03 3.65
N ASP A 29 5.78 6.27 4.71
CA ASP A 29 6.81 5.51 5.43
C ASP A 29 7.51 4.49 4.53
N ALA A 30 6.78 3.80 3.65
CA ALA A 30 7.38 2.86 2.70
C ALA A 30 8.21 3.52 1.58
N ALA A 31 7.94 4.79 1.25
CA ALA A 31 8.67 5.52 0.20
C ALA A 31 9.94 6.20 0.73
N ASP A 32 9.95 6.57 2.01
CA ASP A 32 11.11 7.16 2.71
C ASP A 32 11.91 6.12 3.52
N ALA A 33 11.52 4.84 3.50
CA ALA A 33 12.21 3.76 4.21
C ALA A 33 13.60 3.48 3.62
N ASP A 34 14.64 3.98 4.30
CA ASP A 34 16.02 3.53 4.14
C ASP A 34 16.17 2.09 4.71
N GLY A 35 17.14 1.32 4.21
CA GLY A 35 17.14 -0.15 4.15
C GLY A 35 16.84 -1.01 5.41
N ASP A 36 16.74 -0.41 6.60
CA ASP A 36 16.40 -1.10 7.86
C ASP A 36 14.91 -0.95 8.26
N ASP A 37 14.16 0.00 7.67
CA ASP A 37 12.79 0.35 8.11
C ASP A 37 11.66 -0.52 7.54
N TRP A 38 11.99 -1.49 6.67
CA TRP A 38 10.98 -2.36 6.04
C TRP A 38 10.22 -3.21 7.08
N TYR A 39 10.87 -3.56 8.20
CA TYR A 39 10.27 -4.34 9.28
C TYR A 39 9.13 -3.57 9.96
N TYR A 40 9.31 -2.28 10.24
CA TYR A 40 8.27 -1.44 10.83
C TYR A 40 7.08 -1.26 9.90
N THR A 41 7.33 -1.14 8.59
CA THR A 41 6.27 -1.10 7.58
C THR A 41 5.46 -2.39 7.55
N ALA A 42 6.12 -3.56 7.54
CA ALA A 42 5.46 -4.86 7.56
C ALA A 42 4.65 -5.08 8.86
N ALA A 43 5.23 -4.72 10.01
CA ALA A 43 4.56 -4.80 11.30
C ALA A 43 3.32 -3.89 11.36
N ALA A 44 3.42 -2.67 10.83
CA ALA A 44 2.29 -1.75 10.75
C ALA A 44 1.16 -2.33 9.88
N ILE A 45 1.47 -2.89 8.70
CA ILE A 45 0.47 -3.50 7.79
C ILE A 45 -0.24 -4.65 8.50
N PHE A 46 0.52 -5.52 9.16
CA PHE A 46 -0.02 -6.65 9.91
C PHE A 46 -0.90 -6.19 11.08
N SER A 47 -0.49 -5.14 11.78
CA SER A 47 -1.28 -4.56 12.87
C SER A 47 -2.62 -3.98 12.39
N MET A 48 -2.62 -3.25 11.28
CA MET A 48 -3.86 -2.72 10.68
C MET A 48 -4.78 -3.85 10.19
N TRP A 49 -4.22 -4.91 9.61
CA TRP A 49 -4.99 -6.09 9.27
C TRP A 49 -5.59 -6.76 10.50
N GLY A 50 -4.80 -6.93 11.58
CA GLY A 50 -5.28 -7.42 12.87
C GLY A 50 -6.43 -6.57 13.44
N CYS A 51 -6.35 -5.24 13.36
CA CYS A 51 -7.44 -4.35 13.74
C CYS A 51 -8.70 -4.59 12.90
N SER A 52 -8.56 -4.82 11.59
CA SER A 52 -9.68 -5.17 10.71
C SER A 52 -10.36 -6.49 11.15
N VAL A 53 -9.57 -7.50 11.52
CA VAL A 53 -10.10 -8.77 12.07
C VAL A 53 -10.84 -8.54 13.38
N MET A 54 -10.33 -7.69 14.28
CA MET A 54 -10.98 -7.40 15.55
C MET A 54 -12.30 -6.61 15.39
N LEU A 55 -12.33 -5.66 14.45
CA LEU A 55 -13.51 -4.80 14.22
C LEU A 55 -14.61 -5.51 13.42
N PHE A 56 -14.23 -6.28 12.40
CA PHE A 56 -15.17 -6.85 11.43
C PHE A 56 -15.27 -8.37 11.52
N GLY A 57 -14.45 -9.04 12.34
CA GLY A 57 -14.45 -10.49 12.52
C GLY A 57 -13.90 -11.24 11.31
N LEU A 58 -14.55 -12.37 10.97
CA LEU A 58 -14.20 -13.21 9.82
C LEU A 58 -14.11 -12.42 8.49
N PRO A 59 -15.05 -11.51 8.15
CA PRO A 59 -14.91 -10.64 6.99
C PRO A 59 -13.56 -9.93 6.90
N GLY A 60 -13.08 -9.33 8.00
CA GLY A 60 -11.79 -8.62 8.04
C GLY A 60 -10.59 -9.53 7.74
N LEU A 61 -10.69 -10.81 8.13
CA LEU A 61 -9.66 -11.81 7.86
C LEU A 61 -9.61 -12.21 6.38
N TYR A 62 -10.76 -12.29 5.71
CA TYR A 62 -10.84 -12.71 4.30
C TYR A 62 -10.62 -11.58 3.28
N ILE A 63 -10.56 -10.31 3.69
CA ILE A 63 -10.34 -9.16 2.77
C ILE A 63 -9.11 -9.36 1.87
N PRO A 64 -7.91 -9.72 2.37
CA PRO A 64 -6.74 -9.93 1.51
C PRO A 64 -6.99 -11.01 0.44
N ALA A 65 -7.69 -12.09 0.81
CA ALA A 65 -8.01 -13.17 -0.12
C ALA A 65 -8.99 -12.71 -1.22
N VAL A 66 -9.99 -11.90 -0.86
CA VAL A 66 -10.96 -11.34 -1.82
C VAL A 66 -10.28 -10.37 -2.78
N VAL A 67 -9.38 -9.52 -2.28
CA VAL A 67 -8.59 -8.59 -3.11
C VAL A 67 -7.65 -9.34 -4.08
N MET A 68 -7.16 -10.52 -3.71
CA MET A 68 -6.35 -11.35 -4.60
C MET A 68 -7.14 -11.92 -5.79
N VAL A 69 -8.46 -12.02 -5.73
CA VAL A 69 -9.28 -12.55 -6.84
C VAL A 69 -9.08 -11.77 -8.15
N PRO A 70 -9.32 -10.45 -8.22
CA PRO A 70 -9.07 -9.69 -9.44
C PRO A 70 -7.59 -9.70 -9.85
N VAL A 71 -6.65 -9.75 -8.90
CA VAL A 71 -5.21 -9.84 -9.19
C VAL A 71 -4.87 -11.12 -9.94
N ILE A 72 -5.34 -12.28 -9.45
CA ILE A 72 -5.15 -13.56 -10.12
C ILE A 72 -5.84 -13.56 -11.49
N PHE A 73 -7.05 -13.01 -11.60
CA PHE A 73 -7.71 -12.85 -12.91
C PHE A 73 -6.86 -12.04 -13.89
N LEU A 74 -6.30 -10.90 -13.47
CA LEU A 74 -5.43 -10.09 -14.31
C LEU A 74 -4.16 -10.85 -14.72
N ILE A 75 -3.55 -11.60 -13.79
CA ILE A 75 -2.38 -12.44 -14.07
C ILE A 75 -2.74 -13.52 -15.10
N LEU A 76 -3.87 -14.21 -14.92
CA LEU A 76 -4.33 -15.23 -15.87
C LEU A 76 -4.60 -14.64 -17.25
N ILE A 77 -5.24 -13.47 -17.31
CA ILE A 77 -5.45 -12.75 -18.58
C ILE A 77 -4.09 -12.40 -19.22
N LEU A 78 -3.15 -11.87 -18.44
CA LEU A 78 -1.84 -11.46 -18.94
C LEU A 78 -1.05 -12.65 -19.51
N ILE A 79 -1.03 -13.78 -18.80
CA ILE A 79 -0.37 -15.02 -19.26
C ILE A 79 -1.09 -15.61 -20.48
N SER A 80 -2.41 -15.51 -20.52
CA SER A 80 -3.22 -16.02 -21.64
C SER A 80 -3.09 -15.18 -22.92
N ARG A 81 -2.42 -14.02 -22.87
CA ARG A 81 -2.22 -13.13 -24.03
C ARG A 81 -1.00 -13.48 -24.88
N GLY A 82 -0.18 -14.46 -24.48
CA GLY A 82 0.98 -14.94 -25.24
C GLY A 82 2.25 -14.17 -24.91
#